data_AF-A0A2E6XKH9-F1
#
_entry.id   AF-A0A2E6XKH9-F1
#
_cell.length_a   1.000
_cell.length_b   1.000
_cell.length_c   1.000
_cell.angle_alpha   90.00
_cell.angle_beta   90.00
_cell.angle_gamma   90.00
#
_symmetry.space_group_name_H-M   'P 1'
#
loop_
_entity.id
_entity.type
_entity.pdbx_description
1 polymer ?
#
loop_
_entity_poly.entity_id
_entity_poly.type
_entity_poly.pdbx_seq_one_letter_code
_entity_poly.pdbx_strand_id
1 'polypeptide(L)'
;MTHHDGDWGLLASQQEEEQARTHAVSDPADYHASIAARELHWFDSESSQWVSRSDHCAWSGWHAISAEAGESAAEWTPWSAALDDSGAPFFRWFVDGQTNACFNLVDRHVLAGRGHQQSVVFEGDRWDPSKNQGRGGPVFEQRLSYRELLIEVALRARVLKHLELSAGDRIALNLPNIVEQIFYILAAQRLGIIYTPVFGGFSAKTLSDRIHDAGAKLVITADGGYRNAEVVPYKSTYADPALDNYVPRPAALKALSDTLKSRLPADVAERLESQVADAVAGEITLERADVMRELGLALERERGTAPEVIAELRTTVASELANVGHGVRHVIVVRYTGNDIVEHSRDSWSHDLVAKVEAEMLADAKV
;
A
#
# COMPACT_ATOMS: atom_id res chain seq x y z
N MET A 1 -23.34 2.81 21.68
CA MET A 1 -22.21 3.75 21.85
C MET A 1 -21.04 2.97 22.42
N THR A 2 -19.93 2.82 21.70
CA THR A 2 -18.70 2.24 22.25
C THR A 2 -18.12 3.20 23.29
N HIS A 3 -18.38 2.93 24.56
CA HIS A 3 -17.71 3.55 25.69
C HIS A 3 -16.26 3.04 25.68
N HIS A 4 -15.30 3.88 25.31
CA HIS A 4 -13.88 3.58 25.49
C HIS A 4 -13.47 4.14 26.86
N ASP A 5 -13.69 3.35 27.90
CA ASP A 5 -13.46 3.76 29.30
C ASP A 5 -11.98 3.67 29.72
N GLY A 6 -11.04 3.69 28.77
CA GLY A 6 -9.59 3.59 29.06
C GLY A 6 -9.10 2.20 29.50
N ASP A 7 -10.02 1.27 29.78
CA ASP A 7 -9.74 -0.08 30.25
C ASP A 7 -9.69 -1.15 29.14
N TRP A 8 -9.67 -0.70 27.88
CA TRP A 8 -9.74 -1.59 26.73
C TRP A 8 -8.55 -2.56 26.67
N GLY A 9 -8.83 -3.87 26.74
CA GLY A 9 -7.81 -4.92 26.69
C GLY A 9 -6.93 -5.01 27.95
N LEU A 10 -7.23 -4.23 28.99
CA LEU A 10 -6.53 -4.34 30.27
C LEU A 10 -7.11 -5.52 31.07
N LEU A 11 -6.28 -6.54 31.26
CA LEU A 11 -6.57 -7.62 32.20
C LEU A 11 -6.11 -7.14 33.58
N ALA A 12 -7.06 -6.94 34.49
CA ALA A 12 -6.82 -6.28 35.77
C ALA A 12 -6.24 -7.22 36.84
N SER A 13 -6.19 -8.52 36.56
CA SER A 13 -5.64 -9.52 37.48
C SER A 13 -5.01 -10.72 36.77
N GLN A 14 -4.11 -11.40 37.48
CA GLN A 14 -3.53 -12.67 37.04
C GLN A 14 -4.61 -13.75 36.79
N GLN A 15 -5.72 -13.69 37.54
CA GLN A 15 -6.84 -14.63 37.36
C GLN A 15 -7.55 -14.41 36.03
N GLU A 16 -7.81 -13.16 35.65
CA GLU A 16 -8.40 -12.82 34.34
C GLU A 16 -7.47 -13.23 33.19
N GLU A 17 -6.16 -13.05 33.36
CA GLU A 17 -5.16 -13.50 32.38
C GLU A 17 -5.16 -15.03 32.21
N GLU A 18 -5.21 -15.77 33.32
CA GLU A 18 -5.28 -17.24 33.30
C GLU A 18 -6.55 -17.73 32.59
N GLN A 19 -7.69 -17.07 32.85
CA GLN A 19 -8.97 -17.38 32.23
C GLN A 19 -8.95 -17.09 30.72
N ALA A 20 -8.47 -15.91 30.32
CA ALA A 20 -8.35 -15.53 28.91
C ALA A 20 -7.43 -16.50 28.15
N ARG A 21 -6.28 -16.86 28.72
CA ARG A 21 -5.34 -17.82 28.14
C ARG A 21 -5.94 -19.22 28.04
N THR A 22 -6.63 -19.68 29.08
CA THR A 22 -7.30 -20.99 29.05
C THR A 22 -8.33 -21.03 27.94
N HIS A 23 -9.16 -19.99 27.82
CA HIS A 23 -10.19 -19.90 26.79
C HIS A 23 -9.59 -19.87 25.37
N ALA A 24 -8.59 -19.01 25.13
CA ALA A 24 -7.94 -18.91 23.82
C ALA A 24 -7.31 -20.23 23.35
N VAL A 25 -6.86 -21.10 24.27
CA VAL A 25 -6.30 -22.40 23.94
C VAL A 25 -7.38 -23.46 23.76
N SER A 26 -8.42 -23.47 24.60
CA SER A 26 -9.47 -24.49 24.57
C SER A 26 -10.47 -24.29 23.43
N ASP A 27 -10.80 -23.03 23.12
CA ASP A 27 -11.72 -22.64 22.06
C ASP A 27 -11.27 -21.31 21.43
N PRO A 28 -10.27 -21.34 20.55
CA PRO A 28 -9.77 -20.14 19.89
C PRO A 28 -10.85 -19.48 19.02
N ALA A 29 -11.78 -20.26 18.47
CA ALA A 29 -12.83 -19.75 17.60
C ALA A 29 -13.78 -18.84 18.38
N ASP A 30 -14.34 -19.32 19.51
CA ASP A 30 -15.23 -18.52 20.35
C ASP A 30 -14.52 -17.33 20.99
N TYR A 31 -13.31 -17.55 21.53
CA TYR A 31 -12.52 -16.50 22.17
C TYR A 31 -12.32 -15.30 21.23
N HIS A 32 -11.81 -15.53 20.02
CA HIS A 32 -11.55 -14.47 19.06
C HIS A 32 -12.83 -13.92 18.41
N ALA A 33 -13.85 -14.74 18.18
CA ALA A 33 -15.17 -14.31 17.71
C ALA A 33 -15.83 -13.30 18.67
N SER A 34 -15.78 -13.58 19.98
CA SER A 34 -16.38 -12.70 20.99
C SER A 34 -15.75 -11.30 20.98
N ILE A 35 -14.42 -11.22 20.81
CA ILE A 35 -13.68 -9.97 20.71
C ILE A 35 -14.02 -9.29 19.38
N ALA A 36 -13.88 -10.00 18.26
CA ALA A 36 -14.10 -9.46 16.92
C ALA A 36 -15.52 -8.89 16.73
N ALA A 37 -16.53 -9.51 17.33
CA ALA A 37 -17.92 -9.04 17.28
C ALA A 37 -18.11 -7.69 17.98
N ARG A 38 -17.37 -7.42 19.07
CA ARG A 38 -17.44 -6.16 19.83
C ARG A 38 -16.57 -5.07 19.22
N GLU A 39 -15.36 -5.44 18.81
CA GLU A 39 -14.31 -4.50 18.43
C GLU A 39 -14.43 -3.96 17.03
N LEU A 40 -15.07 -4.69 16.14
CA LEU A 40 -15.22 -4.31 14.74
C LEU A 40 -16.69 -4.14 14.40
N HIS A 41 -16.95 -3.16 13.54
CA HIS A 41 -18.22 -3.08 12.83
C HIS A 41 -18.13 -3.98 11.60
N TRP A 42 -19.12 -4.85 11.50
CA TRP A 42 -19.33 -5.78 10.41
C TRP A 42 -20.47 -5.28 9.54
N PHE A 43 -20.41 -5.59 8.25
CA PHE A 43 -21.44 -5.21 7.31
C PHE A 43 -22.47 -6.32 7.19
N ASP A 44 -23.68 -6.04 7.68
CA ASP A 44 -24.87 -6.83 7.44
C ASP A 44 -25.46 -6.44 6.08
N SER A 45 -25.24 -7.28 5.08
CA SER A 45 -25.70 -7.03 3.72
C SER A 45 -27.22 -7.15 3.55
N GLU A 46 -27.90 -7.91 4.42
CA GLU A 46 -29.36 -8.09 4.31
C GLU A 46 -30.10 -6.82 4.74
N SER A 47 -29.63 -6.21 5.83
CA SER A 47 -30.19 -4.96 6.35
C SER A 47 -29.47 -3.69 5.86
N SER A 48 -28.35 -3.85 5.13
CA SER A 48 -27.47 -2.77 4.67
C SER A 48 -26.94 -1.89 5.81
N GLN A 49 -26.42 -2.53 6.87
CA GLN A 49 -25.97 -1.84 8.08
C GLN A 49 -24.55 -2.20 8.46
N TRP A 50 -23.86 -1.24 9.09
CA TRP A 50 -22.61 -1.47 9.80
C TRP A 50 -22.92 -1.63 11.28
N VAL A 51 -22.71 -2.81 11.84
CA VAL A 51 -23.09 -3.12 13.23
C VAL A 51 -21.95 -3.77 14.00
N SER A 52 -21.88 -3.50 15.30
CA SER A 52 -21.05 -4.26 16.24
C SER A 52 -21.90 -4.74 17.42
N ARG A 53 -21.44 -5.79 18.08
CA ARG A 53 -22.13 -6.39 19.23
C ARG A 53 -21.76 -5.64 20.48
N SER A 54 -22.76 -5.18 21.22
CA SER A 54 -22.59 -4.60 22.55
C SER A 54 -22.46 -5.68 23.62
N ASP A 55 -22.03 -5.30 24.83
CA ASP A 55 -21.96 -6.21 25.99
C ASP A 55 -23.31 -6.82 26.37
N HIS A 56 -24.41 -6.19 25.94
CA HIS A 56 -25.78 -6.65 26.20
C HIS A 56 -26.26 -7.61 25.08
N CYS A 57 -25.33 -8.15 24.30
CA CYS A 57 -25.57 -9.03 23.16
C CYS A 57 -26.42 -8.43 22.02
N ALA A 58 -26.69 -7.12 22.03
CA ALA A 58 -27.41 -6.45 20.96
C ALA A 58 -26.45 -5.93 19.88
N TRP A 59 -26.80 -6.17 18.61
CA TRP A 59 -26.10 -5.60 17.45
C TRP A 59 -26.65 -4.23 17.13
N SER A 60 -25.77 -3.23 17.10
CA SER A 60 -26.17 -1.85 16.82
C SER A 60 -25.08 -1.13 16.03
N GLY A 61 -25.48 -0.10 15.28
CA GLY A 61 -24.58 0.75 14.55
C GLY A 61 -25.35 1.69 13.62
N TRP A 62 -25.01 1.68 12.32
CA TRP A 62 -25.54 2.65 11.38
C TRP A 62 -25.92 2.04 10.04
N HIS A 63 -27.02 2.52 9.46
CA HIS A 63 -27.38 2.20 8.08
C HIS A 63 -26.32 2.76 7.11
N ALA A 64 -25.91 1.94 6.14
CA ALA A 64 -24.72 2.20 5.33
C ALA A 64 -24.82 3.39 4.37
N ILE A 65 -26.04 3.83 4.04
CA ILE A 65 -26.29 4.98 3.16
C ILE A 65 -26.76 6.20 3.94
N SER A 66 -27.75 6.04 4.83
CA SER A 66 -28.37 7.18 5.53
C SER A 66 -27.63 7.62 6.78
N ALA A 67 -26.71 6.80 7.30
CA ALA A 67 -26.01 7.02 8.57
C ALA A 67 -26.93 7.11 9.80
N GLU A 68 -28.21 6.77 9.65
CA GLU A 68 -29.16 6.65 10.76
C GLU A 68 -28.86 5.42 11.61
N ALA A 69 -29.33 5.41 12.86
CA ALA A 69 -29.14 4.27 13.75
C ALA A 69 -29.73 2.99 13.15
N GLY A 70 -28.96 1.90 13.19
CA GLY A 70 -29.34 0.58 12.71
C GLY A 70 -29.11 -0.49 13.77
N GLU A 71 -29.89 -1.57 13.69
CA GLU A 71 -29.79 -2.76 14.53
C GLU A 71 -30.00 -4.02 13.67
N SER A 72 -29.25 -5.08 14.01
CA SER A 72 -29.42 -6.44 13.46
C SER A 72 -30.00 -7.38 14.52
N ALA A 73 -30.55 -8.52 14.09
CA ALA A 73 -31.13 -9.52 15.00
C ALA A 73 -30.11 -9.99 16.05
N ALA A 74 -30.56 -10.34 17.25
CA ALA A 74 -29.66 -10.70 18.36
C ALA A 74 -28.83 -11.98 18.09
N GLU A 75 -29.42 -12.92 17.34
CA GLU A 75 -28.82 -14.17 16.88
C GLU A 75 -27.97 -14.02 15.61
N TRP A 76 -27.93 -12.82 15.00
CA TRP A 76 -27.14 -12.58 13.82
C TRP A 76 -25.65 -12.78 14.09
N THR A 77 -24.96 -13.36 13.11
CA THR A 77 -23.50 -13.53 13.12
C THR A 77 -22.93 -13.05 11.78
N PRO A 78 -21.86 -12.25 11.80
CA PRO A 78 -21.28 -11.71 10.56
C PRO A 78 -20.53 -12.74 9.72
N TRP A 79 -20.11 -13.87 10.29
CA TRP A 79 -19.32 -14.90 9.61
C TRP A 79 -20.01 -16.26 9.62
N SER A 80 -19.76 -17.06 8.59
CA SER A 80 -20.21 -18.47 8.50
C SER A 80 -19.38 -19.39 9.39
N ALA A 81 -18.09 -19.07 9.57
CA ALA A 81 -17.19 -19.73 10.51
C ALA A 81 -16.22 -18.72 11.11
N ALA A 82 -16.07 -18.72 12.44
CA ALA A 82 -15.10 -17.87 13.13
C ALA A 82 -13.65 -18.30 12.81
N LEU A 83 -13.41 -19.60 12.75
CA LEU A 83 -12.14 -20.22 12.36
C LEU A 83 -12.44 -21.42 11.45
N ASP A 84 -11.81 -21.41 10.26
CA ASP A 84 -11.70 -22.58 9.38
C ASP A 84 -10.22 -22.99 9.31
N ASP A 85 -9.93 -24.13 9.93
CA ASP A 85 -8.60 -24.76 10.03
C ASP A 85 -8.45 -25.99 9.14
N SER A 86 -9.46 -26.32 8.32
CA SER A 86 -9.47 -27.50 7.45
C SER A 86 -8.36 -27.47 6.40
N GLY A 87 -7.84 -26.28 6.07
CA GLY A 87 -6.77 -26.02 5.11
C GLY A 87 -5.39 -25.76 5.73
N ALA A 88 -5.14 -26.15 6.98
CA ALA A 88 -3.84 -25.92 7.64
C ALA A 88 -2.62 -26.28 6.75
N PRO A 89 -1.57 -25.43 6.70
CA PRO A 89 -1.31 -24.26 7.55
C PRO A 89 -1.99 -22.95 7.08
N PHE A 90 -2.90 -22.98 6.11
CA PHE A 90 -3.63 -21.80 5.64
C PHE A 90 -4.95 -21.62 6.41
N PHE A 91 -4.87 -20.94 7.56
CA PHE A 91 -6.02 -20.65 8.41
C PHE A 91 -6.86 -19.49 7.85
N ARG A 92 -8.18 -19.61 7.92
CA ARG A 92 -9.12 -18.54 7.57
C ARG A 92 -9.92 -18.13 8.80
N TRP A 93 -9.93 -16.84 9.09
CA TRP A 93 -10.68 -16.27 10.20
C TRP A 93 -11.86 -15.48 9.67
N PHE A 94 -13.00 -15.61 10.34
CA PHE A 94 -14.24 -14.87 10.05
C PHE A 94 -14.69 -15.04 8.59
N VAL A 95 -14.85 -16.30 8.17
CA VAL A 95 -15.18 -16.68 6.80
C VAL A 95 -16.50 -16.02 6.38
N ASP A 96 -16.52 -15.47 5.17
CA ASP A 96 -17.61 -14.70 4.56
C ASP A 96 -17.97 -13.38 5.27
N GLY A 97 -17.32 -13.08 6.40
CA GLY A 97 -17.51 -11.83 7.13
C GLY A 97 -17.06 -10.62 6.33
N GLN A 98 -17.94 -9.63 6.22
CA GLN A 98 -17.66 -8.38 5.53
C GLN A 98 -17.36 -7.28 6.55
N THR A 99 -16.24 -6.59 6.37
CA THR A 99 -15.87 -5.41 7.17
C THR A 99 -15.02 -4.45 6.33
N ASN A 100 -14.71 -3.27 6.86
CA ASN A 100 -13.78 -2.34 6.24
C ASN A 100 -12.90 -1.68 7.30
N ALA A 101 -11.57 -1.70 7.07
CA ALA A 101 -10.60 -1.12 7.99
C ALA A 101 -10.76 0.39 8.11
N CYS A 102 -10.95 1.11 7.00
CA CYS A 102 -11.18 2.56 7.02
C CYS A 102 -12.47 2.91 7.78
N PHE A 103 -13.55 2.15 7.59
CA PHE A 103 -14.79 2.38 8.34
C PHE A 103 -14.55 2.30 9.86
N ASN A 104 -13.83 1.27 10.29
CA ASN A 104 -13.51 1.07 11.70
C ASN A 104 -12.48 2.08 12.24
N LEU A 105 -11.55 2.55 11.42
CA LEU A 105 -10.52 3.51 11.86
C LEU A 105 -10.98 4.96 11.81
N VAL A 106 -11.98 5.30 10.99
CA VAL A 106 -12.38 6.69 10.71
C VAL A 106 -13.89 6.87 10.84
N ASP A 107 -14.67 6.27 9.95
CA ASP A 107 -16.09 6.57 9.77
C ASP A 107 -16.92 6.36 11.03
N ARG A 108 -16.77 5.19 11.69
CA ARG A 108 -17.52 4.88 12.91
C ARG A 108 -17.28 5.89 14.03
N HIS A 109 -16.10 6.52 14.07
CA HIS A 109 -15.77 7.52 15.08
C HIS A 109 -16.51 8.83 14.80
N VAL A 110 -16.60 9.23 13.54
CA VAL A 110 -17.40 10.39 13.12
C VAL A 110 -18.88 10.15 13.37
N LEU A 111 -19.40 8.98 12.97
CA LEU A 111 -20.79 8.56 13.15
C LEU A 111 -21.20 8.47 14.63
N ALA A 112 -20.28 8.06 15.51
CA ALA A 112 -20.48 8.06 16.96
C ALA A 112 -20.42 9.46 17.60
N GLY A 113 -20.41 10.54 16.82
CA GLY A 113 -20.37 11.92 17.32
C GLY A 113 -18.98 12.41 17.71
N ARG A 114 -17.92 11.60 17.54
CA ARG A 114 -16.53 11.97 17.87
C ARG A 114 -15.82 12.73 16.74
N GLY A 115 -16.55 13.25 15.77
CA GLY A 115 -15.97 13.93 14.60
C GLY A 115 -15.04 15.11 14.95
N HIS A 116 -15.28 15.79 16.07
CA HIS A 116 -14.46 16.92 16.54
C HIS A 116 -13.24 16.49 17.37
N GLN A 117 -13.19 15.23 17.82
CA GLN A 117 -12.10 14.71 18.63
C GLN A 117 -10.85 14.55 17.76
N GLN A 118 -9.68 14.85 18.35
CA GLN A 118 -8.39 14.68 17.70
C GLN A 118 -8.12 13.20 17.41
N SER A 119 -7.84 12.88 16.15
CA SER A 119 -7.50 11.54 15.66
C SER A 119 -6.02 11.39 15.35
N VAL A 120 -5.36 12.44 14.85
CA VAL A 120 -3.93 12.43 14.50
C VAL A 120 -3.26 13.67 15.07
N VAL A 121 -2.12 13.48 15.71
CA VAL A 121 -1.19 14.55 16.07
C VAL A 121 0.11 14.25 15.33
N PHE A 122 0.44 15.12 14.38
CA PHE A 122 1.65 15.04 13.59
C PHE A 122 2.66 16.05 14.10
N GLU A 123 3.89 15.58 14.26
CA GLU A 123 5.04 16.38 14.64
C GLU A 123 6.12 16.22 13.56
N GLY A 124 6.49 17.34 12.92
CA GLY A 124 7.58 17.37 11.98
C GLY A 124 8.94 17.27 12.69
N ASP A 125 9.92 16.68 12.01
CA ASP A 125 11.25 16.38 12.55
C ASP A 125 12.05 17.61 13.05
N ARG A 126 11.92 18.76 12.38
CA ARG A 126 12.68 19.98 12.73
C ARG A 126 12.27 20.51 14.09
N TRP A 127 13.25 20.86 14.93
CA TRP A 127 13.05 21.32 16.30
C TRP A 127 13.46 22.79 16.51
N ASP A 128 12.65 23.54 17.24
CA ASP A 128 12.96 24.90 17.69
C ASP A 128 13.16 24.90 19.22
N PRO A 129 14.41 25.05 19.71
CA PRO A 129 14.69 25.03 21.15
C PRO A 129 14.09 26.23 21.91
N SER A 130 13.71 27.32 21.22
CA SER A 130 13.14 28.52 21.85
C SER A 130 11.65 28.39 22.18
N LYS A 131 10.94 27.45 21.54
CA LYS A 131 9.51 27.19 21.80
C LYS A 131 9.27 26.76 23.25
N ASN A 132 8.01 26.91 23.69
CA ASN A 132 7.53 26.47 25.00
C ASN A 132 8.36 27.04 26.17
N GLN A 133 8.64 28.35 26.12
CA GLN A 133 9.43 29.06 27.14
C GLN A 133 10.85 28.47 27.29
N GLY A 134 11.49 28.14 26.17
CA GLY A 134 12.84 27.55 26.16
C GLY A 134 12.92 26.06 26.46
N ARG A 135 11.78 25.35 26.50
CA ARG A 135 11.73 23.89 26.66
C ARG A 135 11.82 23.13 25.34
N GLY A 136 11.76 23.85 24.22
CA GLY A 136 11.77 23.31 22.88
C GLY A 136 10.40 22.83 22.41
N GLY A 137 10.24 22.74 21.10
CA GLY A 137 9.08 22.17 20.44
C GLY A 137 9.33 21.99 18.94
N PRO A 138 8.46 21.24 18.24
CA PRO A 138 8.61 21.05 16.80
C PRO A 138 8.36 22.35 16.05
N VAL A 139 9.09 22.58 14.96
CA VAL A 139 8.88 23.74 14.08
C VAL A 139 7.49 23.68 13.45
N PHE A 140 7.10 22.49 13.00
CA PHE A 140 5.80 22.21 12.39
C PHE A 140 5.07 21.13 13.17
N GLU A 141 3.83 21.41 13.56
CA GLU A 141 2.90 20.45 14.14
C GLU A 141 1.54 20.60 13.46
N GLN A 142 0.81 19.50 13.33
CA GLN A 142 -0.55 19.50 12.80
C GLN A 142 -1.41 18.56 13.63
N ARG A 143 -2.65 18.98 13.90
CA ARG A 143 -3.63 18.17 14.62
C ARG A 143 -4.85 18.03 13.73
N LEU A 144 -5.30 16.80 13.54
CA LEU A 144 -6.48 16.49 12.73
C LEU A 144 -7.54 15.88 13.63
N SER A 145 -8.76 16.37 13.49
CA SER A 145 -9.94 15.72 14.02
C SER A 145 -10.38 14.55 13.13
N TYR A 146 -11.19 13.64 13.66
CA TYR A 146 -11.77 12.55 12.86
C TYR A 146 -12.53 13.04 11.63
N ARG A 147 -13.20 14.19 11.71
CA ARG A 147 -13.91 14.80 10.57
C ARG A 147 -12.95 15.27 9.48
N GLU A 148 -11.87 15.95 9.85
CA GLU A 148 -10.85 16.38 8.90
C GLU A 148 -10.17 15.17 8.25
N LEU A 149 -9.84 14.15 9.05
CA LEU A 149 -9.29 12.90 8.53
C LEU A 149 -10.23 12.22 7.53
N LEU A 150 -11.54 12.15 7.83
CA LEU A 150 -12.54 11.59 6.92
C LEU A 150 -12.59 12.33 5.58
N ILE A 151 -12.54 13.67 5.60
CA ILE A 151 -12.56 14.49 4.38
C ILE A 151 -11.30 14.21 3.54
N GLU A 152 -10.12 14.26 4.15
CA GLU A 152 -8.85 14.00 3.45
C GLU A 152 -8.86 12.60 2.81
N VAL A 153 -9.33 11.57 3.54
CA VAL A 153 -9.45 10.20 3.05
C VAL A 153 -10.45 10.08 1.90
N ALA A 154 -11.61 10.74 1.99
CA ALA A 154 -12.61 10.73 0.92
C ALA A 154 -12.07 11.36 -0.38
N LEU A 155 -11.35 12.47 -0.27
CA LEU A 155 -10.68 13.13 -1.40
C LEU A 155 -9.65 12.20 -2.05
N ARG A 156 -8.76 11.57 -1.25
CA ARG A 156 -7.74 10.65 -1.81
C ARG A 156 -8.37 9.41 -2.40
N ALA A 157 -9.46 8.89 -1.82
CA ALA A 157 -10.19 7.78 -2.41
C ALA A 157 -10.76 8.16 -3.80
N ARG A 158 -11.30 9.37 -3.97
CA ARG A 158 -11.77 9.81 -5.29
C ARG A 158 -10.62 10.09 -6.27
N VAL A 159 -9.47 10.59 -5.81
CA VAL A 159 -8.23 10.65 -6.62
C VAL A 159 -7.85 9.27 -7.14
N LEU A 160 -7.77 8.26 -6.27
CA LEU A 160 -7.40 6.89 -6.67
C LEU A 160 -8.42 6.30 -7.66
N LYS A 161 -9.72 6.56 -7.48
CA LYS A 161 -10.76 6.16 -8.45
C LYS A 161 -10.60 6.84 -9.81
N HIS A 162 -10.24 8.12 -9.86
CA HIS A 162 -9.99 8.83 -11.13
C HIS A 162 -8.77 8.28 -11.89
N LEU A 163 -7.83 7.68 -11.18
CA LEU A 163 -6.72 6.93 -11.76
C LEU A 163 -7.10 5.47 -12.09
N GLU A 164 -8.41 5.18 -12.14
CA GLU A 164 -9.00 3.90 -12.54
C GLU A 164 -8.56 2.71 -11.65
N LEU A 165 -8.21 2.99 -10.39
CA LEU A 165 -7.91 1.94 -9.41
C LEU A 165 -9.19 1.41 -8.76
N SER A 166 -9.20 0.10 -8.54
CA SER A 166 -10.34 -0.66 -8.04
C SER A 166 -9.91 -1.68 -6.98
N ALA A 167 -10.88 -2.33 -6.32
CA ALA A 167 -10.60 -3.35 -5.33
C ALA A 167 -9.72 -4.48 -5.90
N GLY A 168 -8.67 -4.87 -5.18
CA GLY A 168 -7.68 -5.86 -5.62
C GLY A 168 -6.52 -5.29 -6.45
N ASP A 169 -6.57 -4.02 -6.85
CA ASP A 169 -5.40 -3.33 -7.38
C ASP A 169 -4.36 -3.08 -6.29
N ARG A 170 -3.09 -2.97 -6.70
CA ARG A 170 -1.96 -2.74 -5.80
C ARG A 170 -1.34 -1.37 -6.03
N ILE A 171 -0.93 -0.73 -4.95
CA ILE A 171 -0.14 0.51 -4.97
C ILE A 171 1.08 0.38 -4.07
N ALA A 172 2.16 1.09 -4.41
CA ALA A 172 3.37 1.17 -3.58
C ALA A 172 3.50 2.57 -2.98
N LEU A 173 3.82 2.64 -1.69
CA LEU A 173 4.06 3.90 -0.98
C LEU A 173 5.55 4.00 -0.66
N ASN A 174 6.21 5.05 -1.13
CA ASN A 174 7.56 5.42 -0.72
C ASN A 174 7.56 6.87 -0.23
N LEU A 175 7.00 7.07 0.96
CA LEU A 175 6.81 8.36 1.60
C LEU A 175 7.60 8.43 2.92
N PRO A 176 8.04 9.63 3.36
CA PRO A 176 8.42 9.84 4.75
C PRO A 176 7.20 9.67 5.67
N ASN A 177 7.42 9.61 6.98
CA ASN A 177 6.34 9.51 7.96
C ASN A 177 5.60 10.86 8.09
N ILE A 178 4.66 11.13 7.18
CA ILE A 178 3.87 12.36 7.07
C ILE A 178 2.38 12.03 6.96
N VAL A 179 1.51 13.01 7.24
CA VAL A 179 0.04 12.80 7.29
C VAL A 179 -0.54 12.33 5.95
N GLU A 180 0.03 12.75 4.83
CA GLU A 180 -0.40 12.37 3.50
C GLU A 180 -0.28 10.85 3.27
N GLN A 181 0.71 10.20 3.89
CA GLN A 181 0.83 8.75 3.85
C GLN A 181 -0.37 8.08 4.53
N ILE A 182 -0.81 8.61 5.67
CA ILE A 182 -2.00 8.12 6.39
C ILE A 182 -3.23 8.28 5.51
N PHE A 183 -3.39 9.43 4.84
CA PHE A 183 -4.54 9.68 3.97
C PHE A 183 -4.62 8.68 2.82
N TYR A 184 -3.51 8.41 2.13
CA TYR A 184 -3.49 7.44 1.03
C TYR A 184 -3.65 5.99 1.49
N ILE A 185 -3.10 5.61 2.64
CA ILE A 185 -3.30 4.28 3.23
C ILE A 185 -4.78 4.06 3.56
N LEU A 186 -5.41 4.99 4.27
CA LEU A 186 -6.82 4.88 4.63
C LEU A 186 -7.73 4.94 3.40
N ALA A 187 -7.38 5.74 2.38
CA ALA A 187 -8.10 5.76 1.11
C ALA A 187 -7.99 4.42 0.36
N ALA A 188 -6.81 3.79 0.36
CA ALA A 188 -6.63 2.47 -0.23
C ALA A 188 -7.47 1.41 0.51
N GLN A 189 -7.43 1.42 1.86
CA GLN A 189 -8.27 0.56 2.70
C GLN A 189 -9.77 0.76 2.44
N ARG A 190 -10.21 2.01 2.23
CA ARG A 190 -11.60 2.35 1.92
C ARG A 190 -12.07 1.73 0.59
N LEU A 191 -11.19 1.65 -0.39
CA LEU A 191 -11.49 1.15 -1.74
C LEU A 191 -11.21 -0.34 -1.94
N GLY A 192 -10.63 -1.02 -0.93
CA GLY A 192 -10.13 -2.38 -1.10
C GLY A 192 -8.89 -2.48 -2.01
N ILE A 193 -8.16 -1.38 -2.16
CA ILE A 193 -6.85 -1.35 -2.83
C ILE A 193 -5.81 -1.86 -1.83
N ILE A 194 -4.97 -2.79 -2.27
CA ILE A 194 -3.90 -3.37 -1.46
C ILE A 194 -2.68 -2.45 -1.58
N TYR A 195 -2.05 -2.10 -0.47
CA TYR A 195 -0.89 -1.20 -0.46
C TYR A 195 0.35 -1.88 0.11
N THR A 196 1.53 -1.54 -0.43
CA THR A 196 2.83 -1.97 0.09
C THR A 196 3.65 -0.75 0.54
N PRO A 197 3.76 -0.49 1.85
CA PRO A 197 4.58 0.60 2.36
C PRO A 197 6.06 0.21 2.32
N VAL A 198 6.85 0.95 1.55
CA VAL A 198 8.28 0.73 1.36
C VAL A 198 9.07 1.83 2.05
N PHE A 199 9.74 1.46 3.13
CA PHE A 199 10.53 2.38 3.94
C PHE A 199 11.61 3.10 3.12
N GLY A 200 11.67 4.43 3.24
CA GLY A 200 12.62 5.30 2.53
C GLY A 200 14.08 5.19 2.96
N GLY A 201 14.47 4.15 3.70
CA GLY A 201 15.88 3.83 3.98
C GLY A 201 16.41 2.67 3.14
N PHE A 202 15.56 2.01 2.35
CA PHE A 202 15.98 0.95 1.42
C PHE A 202 16.49 1.52 0.10
N SER A 203 17.23 0.71 -0.66
CA SER A 203 17.73 1.10 -1.98
C SER A 203 16.60 1.19 -3.01
N ALA A 204 16.85 1.89 -4.11
CA ALA A 204 15.95 1.95 -5.25
C ALA A 204 15.65 0.56 -5.85
N LYS A 205 16.63 -0.36 -5.88
CA LYS A 205 16.41 -1.75 -6.30
C LYS A 205 15.39 -2.45 -5.41
N THR A 206 15.54 -2.31 -4.10
CA THR A 206 14.63 -2.89 -3.10
C THR A 206 13.19 -2.33 -3.21
N LEU A 207 13.05 -1.07 -3.63
CA LEU A 207 11.76 -0.47 -3.99
C LEU A 207 11.22 -1.07 -5.30
N SER A 208 12.03 -1.12 -6.36
CA SER A 208 11.68 -1.73 -7.66
C SER A 208 11.17 -3.16 -7.50
N ASP A 209 11.88 -4.00 -6.73
CA ASP A 209 11.48 -5.39 -6.46
C ASP A 209 10.09 -5.46 -5.81
N ARG A 210 9.79 -4.60 -4.83
CA ARG A 210 8.47 -4.55 -4.18
C ARG A 210 7.37 -4.06 -5.10
N ILE A 211 7.66 -3.05 -5.94
CA ILE A 211 6.68 -2.53 -6.90
C ILE A 211 6.32 -3.64 -7.90
N HIS A 212 7.32 -4.35 -8.44
CA HIS A 212 7.09 -5.41 -9.40
C HIS A 212 6.40 -6.63 -8.78
N ASP A 213 6.90 -7.14 -7.65
CA ASP A 213 6.37 -8.34 -7.00
C ASP A 213 4.92 -8.15 -6.53
N ALA A 214 4.61 -6.98 -5.96
CA ALA A 214 3.23 -6.63 -5.64
C ALA A 214 2.36 -6.43 -6.89
N GLY A 215 2.96 -6.23 -8.07
CA GLY A 215 2.26 -5.81 -9.29
C GLY A 215 1.55 -4.46 -9.10
N ALA A 216 2.24 -3.52 -8.45
CA ALA A 216 1.69 -2.20 -8.17
C ALA A 216 1.50 -1.40 -9.46
N LYS A 217 0.32 -0.78 -9.61
CA LYS A 217 -0.05 0.04 -10.78
C LYS A 217 0.34 1.52 -10.60
N LEU A 218 0.48 1.95 -9.35
CA LEU A 218 0.74 3.33 -8.94
C LEU A 218 1.83 3.36 -7.85
N VAL A 219 2.73 4.33 -7.94
CA VAL A 219 3.66 4.69 -6.86
C VAL A 219 3.23 6.03 -6.27
N ILE A 220 3.25 6.13 -4.94
CA ILE A 220 3.00 7.39 -4.23
C ILE A 220 4.26 7.72 -3.44
N THR A 221 4.88 8.87 -3.71
CA THR A 221 6.13 9.32 -3.11
C THR A 221 6.08 10.81 -2.78
N ALA A 222 7.16 11.39 -2.27
CA ALA A 222 7.30 12.81 -1.98
C ALA A 222 8.54 13.41 -2.66
N ASP A 223 8.55 14.73 -2.80
CA ASP A 223 9.77 15.49 -3.16
C ASP A 223 10.93 15.20 -2.18
N GLY A 224 10.62 15.10 -0.89
CA GLY A 224 11.56 14.72 0.15
C GLY A 224 10.92 14.51 1.52
N GLY A 225 11.77 14.31 2.52
CA GLY A 225 11.44 14.28 3.93
C GLY A 225 12.45 15.11 4.73
N TYR A 226 12.11 15.44 5.97
CA TYR A 226 13.08 15.97 6.94
C TYR A 226 13.52 14.85 7.87
N ARG A 227 14.82 14.73 8.11
CA ARG A 227 15.40 13.83 9.10
C ARG A 227 16.60 14.47 9.76
N ASN A 228 16.60 14.56 11.09
CA ASN A 228 17.62 15.26 11.86
C ASN A 228 17.85 16.71 11.36
N ALA A 229 16.77 17.41 11.05
CA ALA A 229 16.72 18.74 10.44
C ALA A 229 17.31 18.87 9.02
N GLU A 230 17.75 17.77 8.41
CA GLU A 230 18.25 17.75 7.03
C GLU A 230 17.17 17.28 6.06
N VAL A 231 17.26 17.80 4.83
CA VAL A 231 16.41 17.40 3.73
C VAL A 231 16.94 16.10 3.13
N VAL A 232 16.08 15.08 3.09
CA VAL A 232 16.35 13.80 2.42
C VAL A 232 15.47 13.72 1.17
N PRO A 233 16.03 13.74 -0.05
CA PRO A 233 15.24 13.61 -1.28
C PRO A 233 14.65 12.20 -1.38
N TYR A 234 13.35 12.10 -1.71
CA TYR A 234 12.67 10.80 -1.82
C TYR A 234 12.54 10.38 -3.28
N LYS A 235 11.79 11.14 -4.08
CA LYS A 235 11.52 10.81 -5.47
C LYS A 235 12.80 10.57 -6.28
N SER A 236 13.74 11.52 -6.25
CA SER A 236 14.98 11.46 -7.02
C SER A 236 15.97 10.40 -6.54
N THR A 237 15.95 10.04 -5.25
CA THR A 237 16.85 9.03 -4.68
C THR A 237 16.31 7.62 -4.84
N TYR A 238 14.99 7.44 -4.75
CA TYR A 238 14.36 6.13 -4.65
C TYR A 238 13.41 5.84 -5.81
N ALA A 239 12.35 6.63 -5.97
CA ALA A 239 11.26 6.31 -6.91
C ALA A 239 11.71 6.39 -8.38
N ASP A 240 12.42 7.45 -8.78
CA ASP A 240 12.89 7.59 -10.16
C ASP A 240 13.91 6.49 -10.51
N PRO A 241 14.99 6.28 -9.74
CA PRO A 241 15.93 5.20 -10.05
C PRO A 241 15.29 3.81 -10.01
N ALA A 242 14.30 3.58 -9.15
CA ALA A 242 13.58 2.29 -9.09
C ALA A 242 12.82 2.00 -10.39
N LEU A 243 12.20 3.02 -10.98
CA LEU A 243 11.38 2.88 -12.19
C LEU A 243 12.22 2.96 -13.48
N ASP A 244 13.32 3.71 -13.47
CA ASP A 244 14.11 4.00 -14.65
C ASP A 244 15.27 3.01 -14.85
N ASN A 245 15.99 2.65 -13.77
CA ASN A 245 17.20 1.84 -13.87
C ASN A 245 16.94 0.33 -13.83
N TYR A 246 15.82 -0.09 -13.23
CA TYR A 246 15.49 -1.49 -13.03
C TYR A 246 14.26 -1.90 -13.85
N VAL A 247 14.30 -3.12 -14.38
CA VAL A 247 13.22 -3.71 -15.17
C VAL A 247 12.81 -5.07 -14.61
N PRO A 248 11.52 -5.45 -14.72
CA PRO A 248 11.07 -6.79 -14.37
C PRO A 248 11.88 -7.89 -15.06
N ARG A 249 12.41 -8.86 -14.30
CA ARG A 249 13.17 -9.99 -14.86
C ARG A 249 12.40 -10.70 -16.00
N PRO A 250 11.10 -11.03 -15.86
CA PRO A 250 10.37 -11.69 -16.94
C PRO A 250 10.28 -10.85 -18.22
N ALA A 251 10.15 -9.53 -18.10
CA ALA A 251 10.07 -8.64 -19.26
C ALA A 251 11.43 -8.52 -19.96
N ALA A 252 12.52 -8.42 -19.20
CA ALA A 252 13.87 -8.38 -19.75
C ALA A 252 14.24 -9.70 -20.46
N LEU A 253 13.94 -10.84 -19.84
CA LEU A 253 14.19 -12.16 -20.45
C LEU A 253 13.33 -12.39 -21.69
N LYS A 254 12.08 -11.89 -21.71
CA LYS A 254 11.24 -11.94 -22.91
C LYS A 254 11.85 -11.13 -24.06
N ALA A 255 12.27 -9.89 -23.82
CA ALA A 255 12.89 -9.04 -24.84
C ALA A 255 14.18 -9.68 -25.39
N LEU A 256 14.99 -10.28 -24.51
CA LEU A 256 16.16 -11.07 -24.89
C LEU A 256 15.77 -12.25 -25.78
N SER A 257 14.83 -13.08 -25.33
CA SER A 257 14.38 -14.29 -26.05
C SER A 257 13.85 -13.96 -27.45
N ASP A 258 12.98 -12.96 -27.56
CA ASP A 258 12.41 -12.51 -28.83
C ASP A 258 13.52 -12.06 -29.80
N THR A 259 14.51 -11.32 -29.29
CA THR A 259 15.66 -10.86 -30.08
C THR A 259 16.53 -12.04 -30.53
N LEU A 260 16.90 -12.93 -29.62
CA LEU A 260 17.73 -14.11 -29.92
C LEU A 260 17.07 -14.98 -31.00
N LYS A 261 15.78 -15.30 -30.85
CA LYS A 261 15.01 -16.12 -31.79
C LYS A 261 14.88 -15.48 -33.18
N SER A 262 14.88 -14.15 -33.25
CA SER A 262 14.81 -13.43 -34.53
C SER A 262 16.14 -13.40 -35.29
N ARG A 263 17.27 -13.59 -34.60
CA ARG A 263 18.62 -13.40 -35.16
C ARG A 263 19.45 -14.68 -35.23
N LEU A 264 19.11 -15.72 -34.49
CA LEU A 264 19.91 -16.94 -34.35
C LEU A 264 19.09 -18.20 -34.64
N PRO A 265 19.74 -19.31 -35.02
CA PRO A 265 19.11 -20.63 -35.03
C PRO A 265 18.50 -20.98 -33.68
N ALA A 266 17.38 -21.72 -33.71
CA ALA A 266 16.58 -22.01 -32.51
C ALA A 266 17.38 -22.66 -31.38
N ASP A 267 18.26 -23.62 -31.71
CA ASP A 267 19.07 -24.34 -30.74
C ASP A 267 20.10 -23.42 -30.05
N VAL A 268 20.66 -22.46 -30.77
CA VAL A 268 21.62 -21.47 -30.24
C VAL A 268 20.88 -20.46 -29.37
N ALA A 269 19.74 -19.96 -29.86
CA ALA A 269 18.90 -19.01 -29.12
C ALA A 269 18.44 -19.58 -27.77
N GLU A 270 17.94 -20.82 -27.76
CA GLU A 270 17.48 -21.50 -26.55
C GLU A 270 18.61 -21.74 -25.54
N ARG A 271 19.82 -22.12 -26.01
CA ARG A 271 20.99 -22.27 -25.14
C ARG A 271 21.40 -20.95 -24.49
N LEU A 272 21.50 -19.87 -25.26
CA LEU A 272 21.90 -18.56 -24.75
C LEU A 272 20.83 -18.00 -23.79
N GLU A 273 19.56 -18.16 -24.13
CA GLU A 273 18.44 -17.78 -23.27
C GLU A 273 18.52 -18.50 -21.92
N SER A 274 18.70 -19.83 -21.91
CA SER A 274 18.81 -20.62 -20.68
C SER A 274 20.00 -20.17 -19.83
N GLN A 275 21.17 -19.96 -20.43
CA GLN A 275 22.36 -19.53 -19.69
C GLN A 275 22.17 -18.18 -19.00
N VAL A 276 21.58 -17.22 -19.71
CA VAL A 276 21.31 -15.90 -19.12
C VAL A 276 20.22 -16.00 -18.06
N ALA A 277 19.13 -16.73 -18.32
CA ALA A 277 18.04 -16.92 -17.36
C ALA A 277 18.50 -17.57 -16.05
N ASP A 278 19.38 -18.57 -16.14
CA ASP A 278 19.97 -19.24 -14.97
C ASP A 278 20.92 -18.31 -14.20
N ALA A 279 21.71 -17.48 -14.90
CA ALA A 279 22.64 -16.56 -14.27
C ALA A 279 21.95 -15.44 -13.47
N VAL A 280 20.73 -15.05 -13.88
CA VAL A 280 19.91 -14.05 -13.16
C VAL A 280 18.80 -14.69 -12.34
N ALA A 281 18.88 -16.01 -12.08
CA ALA A 281 17.90 -16.71 -11.28
C ALA A 281 17.88 -16.16 -9.84
N GLY A 282 16.67 -15.93 -9.31
CA GLY A 282 16.46 -15.39 -7.97
C GLY A 282 16.23 -13.87 -7.92
N GLU A 283 16.60 -13.14 -8.97
CA GLU A 283 16.33 -11.70 -9.06
C GLU A 283 14.86 -11.41 -9.41
N ILE A 284 14.27 -10.37 -8.83
CA ILE A 284 12.90 -9.92 -9.14
C ILE A 284 12.95 -8.88 -10.26
N THR A 285 13.74 -7.83 -10.07
CA THR A 285 14.07 -6.84 -11.10
C THR A 285 15.57 -6.79 -11.36
N LEU A 286 15.98 -6.31 -12.53
CA LEU A 286 17.37 -6.31 -13.00
C LEU A 286 17.77 -4.96 -13.55
N GLU A 287 19.05 -4.61 -13.48
CA GLU A 287 19.57 -3.62 -14.41
C GLU A 287 19.68 -4.24 -15.80
N ARG A 288 19.47 -3.44 -16.84
CA ARG A 288 19.65 -3.90 -18.24
C ARG A 288 21.10 -4.35 -18.49
N ALA A 289 22.05 -3.75 -17.78
CA ALA A 289 23.46 -4.10 -17.83
C ALA A 289 23.74 -5.52 -17.31
N ASP A 290 22.96 -6.04 -16.35
CA ASP A 290 23.12 -7.42 -15.87
C ASP A 290 22.83 -8.41 -17.00
N VAL A 291 21.73 -8.21 -17.72
CA VAL A 291 21.38 -9.06 -18.87
C VAL A 291 22.45 -8.99 -19.97
N MET A 292 22.95 -7.79 -20.27
CA MET A 292 24.00 -7.60 -21.27
C MET A 292 25.33 -8.26 -20.86
N ARG A 293 25.68 -8.19 -19.57
CA ARG A 293 26.88 -8.83 -19.02
C ARG A 293 26.80 -10.34 -19.16
N GLU A 294 25.69 -10.94 -18.71
CA GLU A 294 25.52 -12.39 -18.78
C GLU A 294 25.42 -12.90 -20.22
N LEU A 295 24.75 -12.15 -21.12
CA LEU A 295 24.75 -12.46 -22.55
C LEU A 295 26.17 -12.41 -23.14
N GLY A 296 26.98 -11.44 -22.71
CA GLY A 296 28.38 -11.34 -23.11
C GLY A 296 29.18 -12.61 -22.79
N LEU A 297 29.06 -13.09 -21.55
CA LEU A 297 29.71 -14.31 -21.07
C LEU A 297 29.21 -15.58 -21.76
N ALA A 298 27.91 -15.64 -22.07
CA ALA A 298 27.31 -16.75 -22.81
C ALA A 298 27.85 -16.81 -24.25
N LEU A 299 27.92 -15.66 -24.93
CA LEU A 299 28.43 -15.54 -26.30
C LEU A 299 29.92 -15.89 -26.43
N GLU A 300 30.74 -15.64 -25.41
CA GLU A 300 32.17 -16.04 -25.41
C GLU A 300 32.37 -17.56 -25.48
N ARG A 301 31.38 -18.33 -25.01
CA ARG A 301 31.40 -19.80 -25.01
C ARG A 301 30.78 -20.37 -26.28
N GLU A 302 30.04 -19.58 -27.05
CA GLU A 302 29.38 -20.01 -28.26
C GLU A 302 30.38 -20.16 -29.40
N ARG A 303 30.40 -21.35 -30.02
CA ARG A 303 31.27 -21.66 -31.16
C ARG A 303 30.41 -21.89 -32.39
N GLY A 304 30.66 -21.11 -33.44
CA GLY A 304 29.99 -21.29 -34.73
C GLY A 304 29.17 -20.09 -35.23
N THR A 305 29.01 -19.05 -34.40
CA THR A 305 28.39 -17.79 -34.82
C THR A 305 29.47 -16.81 -35.29
N ALA A 306 29.25 -16.18 -36.45
CA ALA A 306 30.20 -15.22 -37.01
C ALA A 306 30.34 -13.97 -36.10
N PRO A 307 31.56 -13.40 -35.94
CA PRO A 307 31.78 -12.24 -35.08
C PRO A 307 30.89 -11.03 -35.41
N GLU A 308 30.58 -10.84 -36.69
CA GLU A 308 29.72 -9.75 -37.17
C GLU A 308 28.28 -9.91 -36.66
N VAL A 309 27.77 -11.15 -36.66
CA VAL A 309 26.42 -11.47 -36.14
C VAL A 309 26.37 -11.27 -34.62
N ILE A 310 27.43 -11.64 -33.91
CA ILE A 310 27.54 -11.42 -32.45
C ILE A 310 27.53 -9.92 -32.13
N ALA A 311 28.25 -9.11 -32.90
CA ALA A 311 28.28 -7.65 -32.71
C ALA A 311 26.90 -7.02 -32.96
N GLU A 312 26.24 -7.36 -34.07
CA GLU A 312 24.89 -6.87 -34.40
C GLU A 312 23.85 -7.30 -33.35
N LEU A 313 23.95 -8.55 -32.88
CA LEU A 313 23.07 -9.08 -31.85
C LEU A 313 23.18 -8.30 -30.54
N ARG A 314 24.40 -8.03 -30.06
CA ARG A 314 24.62 -7.25 -28.83
C ARG A 314 24.01 -5.86 -28.94
N THR A 315 24.18 -5.19 -30.08
CA THR A 315 23.57 -3.88 -30.33
C THR A 315 22.03 -3.96 -30.34
N THR A 316 21.48 -4.98 -30.99
CA THR A 316 20.02 -5.18 -31.07
C THR A 316 19.44 -5.46 -29.68
N VAL A 317 20.02 -6.38 -28.90
CA VAL A 317 19.55 -6.69 -27.55
C VAL A 317 19.62 -5.47 -26.63
N ALA A 318 20.70 -4.69 -26.69
CA ALA A 318 20.82 -3.46 -25.91
C ALA A 318 19.70 -2.46 -26.25
N SER A 319 19.38 -2.31 -27.54
CA SER A 319 18.30 -1.44 -28.01
C SER A 319 16.93 -1.92 -27.53
N GLU A 320 16.65 -3.22 -27.64
CA GLU A 320 15.37 -3.80 -27.19
C GLU A 320 15.20 -3.72 -25.67
N LEU A 321 16.27 -3.98 -24.91
CA LEU A 321 16.26 -3.83 -23.45
C LEU A 321 16.04 -2.38 -23.01
N ALA A 322 16.56 -1.40 -23.74
CA ALA A 322 16.32 0.02 -23.45
C ALA A 322 14.83 0.39 -23.51
N ASN A 323 14.04 -0.32 -24.34
CA ASN A 323 12.60 -0.13 -24.47
C ASN A 323 11.79 -0.88 -23.40
N VAL A 324 12.39 -1.81 -22.67
CA VAL A 324 11.74 -2.46 -21.53
C VAL A 324 11.66 -1.47 -20.37
N GLY A 325 10.48 -1.25 -19.82
CA GLY A 325 10.28 -0.33 -18.68
C GLY A 325 9.48 -0.97 -17.55
N HIS A 326 9.35 -0.25 -16.44
CA HIS A 326 8.46 -0.64 -15.36
C HIS A 326 6.99 -0.48 -15.80
N GLY A 327 6.10 -1.36 -15.36
CA GLY A 327 4.66 -1.30 -15.66
C GLY A 327 3.87 -0.19 -14.95
N VAL A 328 4.54 0.70 -14.20
CA VAL A 328 3.89 1.80 -13.46
C VAL A 328 3.64 2.95 -14.42
N ARG A 329 2.37 3.36 -14.53
CA ARG A 329 1.93 4.43 -15.45
C ARG A 329 1.82 5.80 -14.80
N HIS A 330 1.63 5.81 -13.48
CA HIS A 330 1.39 7.01 -12.71
C HIS A 330 2.27 7.01 -11.46
N VAL A 331 2.75 8.20 -11.10
CA VAL A 331 3.44 8.47 -9.85
C VAL A 331 2.79 9.69 -9.23
N ILE A 332 2.23 9.54 -8.03
CA ILE A 332 1.75 10.68 -7.25
C ILE A 332 2.91 11.21 -6.42
N VAL A 333 3.16 12.53 -6.48
CA VAL A 333 4.21 13.19 -5.71
C VAL A 333 3.61 14.15 -4.70
N VAL A 334 3.89 13.94 -3.42
CA VAL A 334 3.56 14.87 -2.34
C VAL A 334 4.64 15.96 -2.28
N ARG A 335 4.22 17.22 -2.23
CA ARG A 335 5.10 18.37 -1.98
C ARG A 335 5.20 18.56 -0.47
N TYR A 336 6.30 18.16 0.14
CA TYR A 336 6.52 18.23 1.59
C TYR A 336 7.73 19.11 1.95
N THR A 337 8.88 18.92 1.29
CA THR A 337 10.08 19.74 1.56
C THR A 337 10.13 21.00 0.71
N GLY A 338 9.42 21.03 -0.42
CA GLY A 338 9.45 22.12 -1.38
C GLY A 338 10.71 22.14 -2.25
N ASN A 339 11.42 21.01 -2.34
CA ASN A 339 12.59 20.91 -3.21
C ASN A 339 12.18 20.86 -4.68
N ASP A 340 13.08 21.34 -5.54
CA ASP A 340 12.99 21.08 -6.96
C ASP A 340 13.22 19.59 -7.24
N ILE A 341 12.36 19.03 -8.09
CA ILE A 341 12.44 17.64 -8.56
C ILE A 341 12.45 17.61 -10.09
N VAL A 342 12.96 16.53 -10.65
CA VAL A 342 12.74 16.23 -12.07
C VAL A 342 11.32 15.69 -12.21
N GLU A 343 10.53 16.33 -13.07
CA GLU A 343 9.18 15.89 -13.42
C GLU A 343 9.21 15.10 -14.73
N HIS A 344 8.62 13.90 -14.69
CA HIS A 344 8.40 13.03 -15.83
C HIS A 344 6.92 13.07 -16.24
N SER A 345 6.60 12.59 -17.44
CA SER A 345 5.21 12.50 -17.92
C SER A 345 4.30 11.60 -17.08
N ARG A 346 4.87 10.69 -16.29
CA ARG A 346 4.15 9.82 -15.33
C ARG A 346 3.79 10.53 -14.03
N ASP A 347 4.39 11.68 -13.75
CA ASP A 347 4.29 12.34 -12.45
C ASP A 347 3.04 13.22 -12.37
N SER A 348 2.42 13.26 -11.20
CA SER A 348 1.32 14.16 -10.89
C SER A 348 1.41 14.61 -9.43
N TRP A 349 1.33 15.91 -9.21
CA TRP A 349 1.35 16.47 -7.87
C TRP A 349 0.08 16.10 -7.10
N SER A 350 0.25 15.58 -5.88
CA SER A 350 -0.86 15.15 -5.03
C SER A 350 -1.83 16.28 -4.73
N HIS A 351 -1.34 17.51 -4.51
CA HIS A 351 -2.19 18.65 -4.17
C HIS A 351 -3.06 19.09 -5.35
N ASP A 352 -2.55 19.02 -6.58
CA ASP A 352 -3.32 19.34 -7.78
C ASP A 352 -4.45 18.33 -8.03
N LEU A 353 -4.14 17.04 -7.86
CA LEU A 353 -5.13 15.96 -7.97
C LEU A 353 -6.24 16.11 -6.93
N VAL A 354 -5.86 16.41 -5.68
CA VAL A 354 -6.80 16.61 -4.57
C VAL A 354 -7.66 17.84 -4.80
N ALA A 355 -7.07 18.98 -5.18
CA ALA A 355 -7.81 20.23 -5.43
C ALA A 355 -8.85 20.08 -6.54
N LYS A 356 -8.50 19.35 -7.61
CA LYS A 356 -9.45 19.03 -8.69
C LYS A 356 -10.64 18.23 -8.17
N VAL A 357 -10.36 17.16 -7.42
CA VAL A 357 -11.39 16.29 -6.85
C VAL A 357 -12.26 17.01 -5.82
N GLU A 358 -11.68 17.88 -5.00
CA GLU A 358 -12.41 18.69 -4.02
C GLU A 358 -13.44 19.60 -4.71
N ALA A 359 -13.03 20.30 -5.77
CA ALA A 359 -13.93 21.16 -6.53
C ALA A 359 -15.13 20.38 -7.11
N GLU A 360 -14.88 19.15 -7.61
CA GLU A 360 -15.94 18.28 -8.10
C GLU A 360 -16.86 17.77 -6.98
N MET A 361 -16.32 17.32 -5.85
CA MET A 361 -17.13 16.87 -4.71
C MET A 361 -18.02 17.98 -4.15
N LEU A 362 -17.51 19.21 -4.09
CA LEU A 362 -18.30 20.37 -3.69
C LEU A 362 -19.38 20.74 -4.71
N ALA A 363 -19.14 20.49 -6.00
CA ALA A 363 -20.16 20.69 -7.03
C ALA A 363 -21.27 19.64 -6.90
N ASP A 364 -20.92 18.37 -6.70
CA ASP A 364 -21.87 17.27 -6.51
C ASP A 364 -22.74 17.47 -5.26
N ALA A 365 -22.18 18.03 -4.18
CA ALA A 365 -22.90 18.27 -2.92
C ALA A 365 -23.82 19.50 -2.93
N LYS A 366 -23.72 20.37 -3.95
CA LYS A 366 -24.56 21.58 -4.12
C LYS A 366 -25.77 21.34 -5.03
N VAL A 367 -25.93 20.12 -5.55
CA VAL A 367 -27.07 19.62 -6.31
C VAL A 367 -27.93 18.78 -5.37
#